data_AF-A0A7G8HJ91-F1
#
_entry.id   AF-A0A7G8HJ91-F1
#
_cell.length_a   1.000
_cell.length_b   1.000
_cell.length_c   1.000
_cell.angle_alpha   90.00
_cell.angle_beta   90.00
_cell.angle_gamma   90.00
#
_symmetry.space_group_name_H-M   'P 1'
#
loop_
_entity.id
_entity.type
_entity.pdbx_description
1 polymer ?
#
loop_
_entity_poly.entity_id
_entity_poly.type
_entity_poly.pdbx_seq_one_letter_code
_entity_poly.pdbx_strand_id
1 'polypeptide(L)'
;MLERPSSLVVFATVAGSSVIGLLLYAGLFYANARRSTSALEAETILPDYPSKDAAQAASERWIREGGEFSVSTTQRTRRSVPLSKQELLKLEMLADERRRAQIEADYAECLDLAENDLAKELCSFQQTSDLPQGQSSRSDEAKIPKTKVIDDIDVIVIKEPRRSCTLVEDYRRINCVELAISRDELIKNSKRESLDIKTYKQFRY
;
A
#
# COMPACT_ATOMS: atom_id res chain seq x y z
N MET A 1 57.52 1.42 34.40
CA MET A 1 56.38 1.91 35.21
C MET A 1 55.11 1.70 34.38
N LEU A 2 54.34 0.68 34.71
CA LEU A 2 52.95 0.52 34.28
C LEU A 2 52.23 -0.12 35.47
N GLU A 3 51.46 0.69 36.18
CA GLU A 3 50.61 0.23 37.29
C GLU A 3 49.56 -0.73 36.74
N ARG A 4 49.60 -1.97 37.21
CA ARG A 4 48.58 -2.97 36.89
C ARG A 4 47.28 -2.58 37.60
N PRO A 5 46.17 -2.37 36.89
CA PRO A 5 44.90 -2.13 37.54
C PRO A 5 44.49 -3.39 38.31
N SER A 6 44.17 -3.21 39.59
CA SER A 6 43.74 -4.29 40.48
C SER A 6 42.44 -4.90 39.97
N SER A 7 42.35 -6.24 40.05
CA SER A 7 41.22 -7.05 39.56
C SER A 7 39.85 -6.60 40.11
N LEU A 8 39.84 -5.95 41.27
CA LEU A 8 38.65 -5.40 41.93
C LEU A 8 37.97 -4.28 41.13
N VAL A 9 38.75 -3.45 40.41
CA VAL A 9 38.23 -2.36 39.58
C VAL A 9 37.47 -2.90 38.37
N VAL A 10 37.95 -4.00 37.78
CA VAL A 10 37.32 -4.64 36.61
C VAL A 10 35.94 -5.20 36.97
N PHE A 11 35.82 -5.88 38.12
CA PHE A 11 34.52 -6.40 38.57
C PHE A 11 33.52 -5.29 38.95
N ALA A 12 33.99 -4.22 39.59
CA ALA A 12 33.15 -3.07 39.92
C ALA A 12 32.62 -2.35 38.66
N THR A 13 33.43 -2.22 37.61
CA THR A 13 32.99 -1.61 36.35
C THR A 13 31.96 -2.45 35.60
N VAL A 14 32.11 -3.78 35.59
CA VAL A 14 31.17 -4.69 34.90
C VAL A 14 29.82 -4.70 35.62
N ALA A 15 29.82 -4.77 36.96
CA ALA A 15 28.59 -4.70 37.77
C ALA A 15 27.93 -3.30 37.71
N GLY A 16 28.71 -2.21 37.66
CA GLY A 16 28.17 -0.86 37.49
C GLY A 16 27.53 -0.64 36.12
N SER A 17 28.14 -1.14 35.04
CA SER A 17 27.60 -1.01 33.68
C SER A 17 26.31 -1.80 33.46
N SER A 18 26.17 -2.97 34.09
CA SER A 18 24.98 -3.80 33.93
C SER A 18 23.76 -3.19 34.61
N VAL A 19 23.93 -2.56 35.79
CA VAL A 19 22.86 -1.88 36.52
C VAL A 19 22.40 -0.62 35.78
N ILE A 20 23.32 0.16 35.22
CA ILE A 20 22.97 1.36 34.44
C ILE A 20 22.24 0.97 33.15
N GLY A 21 22.67 -0.10 32.47
CA GLY A 21 21.97 -0.65 31.30
C GLY A 21 20.55 -1.10 31.62
N LEU A 22 20.35 -1.76 32.77
CA LEU A 22 19.03 -2.20 33.23
C LEU A 22 18.11 -1.03 33.60
N LEU A 23 18.65 0.03 34.22
CA LEU A 23 17.89 1.24 34.55
C LEU A 23 17.50 2.03 33.30
N LEU A 24 18.38 2.13 32.30
CA LEU A 24 18.06 2.75 31.01
C LEU A 24 17.02 1.94 30.24
N TYR A 25 17.13 0.61 30.24
CA TYR A 25 16.13 -0.27 29.63
C TYR A 25 14.78 -0.14 30.33
N ALA A 26 14.75 -0.17 31.67
CA ALA A 26 13.53 0.03 32.44
C ALA A 26 12.92 1.41 32.19
N GLY A 27 13.73 2.47 32.10
CA GLY A 27 13.27 3.82 31.79
C GLY A 27 12.67 3.96 30.39
N LEU A 28 13.31 3.36 29.37
CA LEU A 28 12.78 3.29 28.02
C LEU A 28 11.51 2.44 27.95
N PHE A 29 11.46 1.32 28.67
CA PHE A 29 10.27 0.47 28.74
C PHE A 29 9.10 1.18 29.42
N TYR A 30 9.34 1.89 30.53
CA TYR A 30 8.32 2.69 31.22
C TYR A 30 7.85 3.89 30.39
N ALA A 31 8.76 4.56 29.67
CA ALA A 31 8.40 5.65 28.78
C ALA A 31 7.61 5.18 27.55
N ASN A 32 7.96 4.02 27.00
CA ASN A 32 7.26 3.42 25.86
C ASN A 32 5.89 2.87 26.30
N ALA A 33 5.79 2.22 27.46
CA ALA A 33 4.52 1.80 28.05
C ALA A 33 3.59 2.99 28.32
N ARG A 34 4.12 4.11 28.84
CA ARG A 34 3.33 5.34 29.02
C ARG A 34 2.83 5.93 27.71
N ARG A 35 3.60 5.87 26.61
CA ARG A 35 3.14 6.35 25.29
C ARG A 35 1.99 5.51 24.73
N SER A 36 1.98 4.20 24.99
CA SER A 36 0.87 3.32 24.61
C SER A 36 -0.40 3.55 25.43
N THR A 37 -0.30 4.15 26.62
CA THR A 37 -1.43 4.42 27.52
C THR A 37 -1.76 5.91 27.69
N SER A 38 -1.11 6.81 26.93
CA SER A 38 -1.28 8.26 27.09
C SER A 38 -2.23 8.90 26.06
N ALA A 39 -3.23 8.16 25.59
CA ALA A 39 -4.53 8.79 25.39
C ALA A 39 -5.23 8.70 26.74
N LEU A 40 -5.43 9.83 27.39
CA LEU A 40 -6.32 9.92 28.55
C LEU A 40 -7.74 9.61 28.03
N GLU A 41 -8.05 8.32 27.85
CA GLU A 41 -9.38 7.84 27.53
C GLU A 41 -10.28 8.36 28.64
N ALA A 42 -11.23 9.23 28.28
CA ALA A 42 -12.25 9.67 29.22
C ALA A 42 -13.16 8.47 29.52
N GLU A 43 -12.69 7.59 30.40
CA GLU A 43 -13.41 6.41 30.86
C GLU A 43 -14.63 6.91 31.64
N THR A 44 -15.78 6.95 30.97
CA THR A 44 -17.03 7.31 31.65
C THR A 44 -17.54 6.06 32.35
N ILE A 45 -17.32 5.98 33.66
CA ILE A 45 -17.86 4.93 34.52
C ILE A 45 -19.36 5.17 34.66
N LEU A 46 -20.17 4.30 34.05
CA LEU A 46 -21.63 4.31 34.15
C LEU A 46 -22.06 3.56 35.42
N PRO A 47 -23.25 3.86 35.98
CA PRO A 47 -23.84 3.08 37.07
C PRO A 47 -24.12 1.63 36.63
N ASP A 48 -24.12 0.71 37.59
CA ASP A 48 -24.41 -0.71 37.34
C ASP A 48 -25.88 -0.89 36.95
N TYR A 49 -26.11 -1.72 35.93
CA TYR A 49 -27.43 -2.08 35.43
C TYR A 49 -27.99 -3.27 36.22
N PRO A 50 -29.32 -3.39 36.35
CA PRO A 50 -29.95 -4.44 37.16
C PRO A 50 -29.82 -5.87 36.56
N SER A 51 -29.49 -5.98 35.27
CA SER A 51 -29.33 -7.27 34.59
C SER A 51 -28.45 -7.14 33.33
N LYS A 52 -27.96 -8.29 32.83
CA LYS A 52 -27.24 -8.40 31.55
C LYS A 52 -28.04 -7.79 30.40
N ASP A 53 -29.32 -8.10 30.33
CA ASP A 53 -30.21 -7.64 29.26
C ASP A 53 -30.39 -6.12 29.29
N ALA A 54 -30.47 -5.53 30.49
CA ALA A 54 -30.57 -4.08 30.65
C ALA A 54 -29.28 -3.38 30.20
N ALA A 55 -28.10 -3.92 30.56
CA ALA A 55 -26.83 -3.40 30.08
C ALA A 55 -26.69 -3.55 28.56
N GLN A 56 -27.10 -4.69 28.00
CA GLN A 56 -27.04 -4.94 26.57
C GLN A 56 -27.95 -3.99 25.80
N ALA A 57 -29.21 -3.81 26.22
CA ALA A 57 -30.13 -2.88 25.59
C ALA A 57 -29.62 -1.43 25.63
N ALA A 58 -29.01 -1.01 26.74
CA ALA A 58 -28.38 0.30 26.85
C ALA A 58 -27.18 0.46 25.91
N SER A 59 -26.35 -0.57 25.78
CA SER A 59 -25.19 -0.57 24.88
C SER A 59 -25.60 -0.52 23.41
N GLU A 60 -26.63 -1.27 23.02
CA GLU A 60 -27.17 -1.27 21.65
C GLU A 60 -27.81 0.07 21.30
N ARG A 61 -28.54 0.67 22.25
CA ARG A 61 -29.09 2.02 22.09
C ARG A 61 -27.96 3.03 21.88
N TRP A 62 -26.89 2.93 22.66
CA TRP A 62 -25.73 3.80 22.53
C TRP A 62 -25.05 3.63 21.17
N ILE A 63 -24.94 2.40 20.63
CA ILE A 63 -24.44 2.16 19.28
C ILE A 63 -25.29 2.88 18.23
N ARG A 64 -26.62 2.67 18.28
CA ARG A 64 -27.56 3.27 17.32
C ARG A 64 -27.53 4.80 17.33
N GLU A 65 -27.44 5.40 18.51
CA GLU A 65 -27.31 6.86 18.66
C GLU A 65 -25.96 7.40 18.14
N GLY A 66 -24.95 6.55 17.97
CA GLY A 66 -23.64 6.94 17.42
C GLY A 66 -23.68 7.27 15.94
N GLY A 67 -24.58 6.63 15.19
CA GLY A 67 -24.64 6.70 13.74
C GLY A 67 -23.55 5.87 13.06
N GLU A 68 -23.50 6.00 11.74
CA GLU A 68 -22.64 5.20 10.86
C GLU A 68 -21.60 6.08 10.15
N PHE A 69 -20.58 5.43 9.59
CA PHE A 69 -19.61 6.00 8.67
C PHE A 69 -19.46 5.09 7.46
N SER A 70 -18.88 5.61 6.39
CA SER A 70 -18.75 4.90 5.11
C SER A 70 -17.29 4.52 4.84
N VAL A 71 -17.05 3.25 4.54
CA VAL A 71 -15.75 2.73 4.12
C VAL A 71 -15.77 2.50 2.62
N SER A 72 -14.90 3.21 1.91
CA SER A 72 -14.65 3.03 0.48
C SER A 72 -13.53 2.02 0.25
N THR A 73 -13.83 1.04 -0.61
CA THR A 73 -12.87 0.07 -1.14
C THR A 73 -12.82 0.21 -2.65
N THR A 74 -11.62 0.48 -3.18
CA THR A 74 -11.40 0.52 -4.62
C THR A 74 -11.09 -0.89 -5.11
N GLN A 75 -11.89 -1.41 -6.02
CA GLN A 75 -11.65 -2.66 -6.71
C GLN A 75 -11.22 -2.34 -8.14
N ARG A 76 -10.09 -2.93 -8.57
CA ARG A 76 -9.60 -2.80 -9.94
C ARG A 76 -9.79 -4.13 -10.65
N THR A 77 -10.59 -4.13 -11.70
CA THR A 77 -10.82 -5.31 -12.54
C THR A 77 -10.14 -5.09 -13.88
N ARG A 78 -9.33 -6.07 -14.29
CA ARG A 78 -8.65 -6.05 -15.59
C ARG A 78 -9.36 -7.02 -16.52
N ARG A 79 -9.80 -6.54 -17.68
CA ARG A 79 -10.34 -7.39 -18.74
C ARG A 79 -9.55 -7.20 -20.02
N SER A 80 -9.25 -8.33 -20.66
CA SER A 80 -8.65 -8.33 -22.00
C SER A 80 -9.77 -8.40 -23.03
N VAL A 81 -9.88 -7.38 -23.87
CA VAL A 81 -10.91 -7.27 -24.91
C VAL A 81 -10.24 -7.32 -26.28
N PRO A 82 -10.78 -8.06 -27.25
CA PRO A 82 -10.24 -8.04 -28.61
C PRO A 82 -10.26 -6.63 -29.19
N LEU A 83 -9.23 -6.28 -29.95
CA LEU A 83 -9.20 -5.03 -30.68
C LEU A 83 -10.30 -5.01 -31.75
N SER A 84 -10.89 -3.84 -31.95
CA SER A 84 -11.78 -3.60 -33.08
C SER A 84 -10.98 -3.62 -34.40
N LYS A 85 -11.67 -3.89 -35.51
CA LYS A 85 -11.03 -3.89 -36.84
C LYS A 85 -10.35 -2.56 -37.16
N GLN A 86 -10.95 -1.43 -36.75
CA GLN A 86 -10.37 -0.10 -36.96
C GLN A 86 -9.10 0.11 -36.14
N GLU A 87 -9.06 -0.36 -34.89
CA GLU A 87 -7.87 -0.28 -34.05
C GLU A 87 -6.73 -1.14 -34.60
N LEU A 88 -7.03 -2.34 -35.10
CA LEU A 88 -6.05 -3.20 -35.75
C LEU A 88 -5.44 -2.54 -36.99
N LEU A 89 -6.29 -2.04 -37.90
CA LEU A 89 -5.82 -1.32 -39.10
C LEU A 89 -4.95 -0.12 -38.74
N LYS A 90 -5.31 0.64 -37.70
CA LYS A 90 -4.50 1.77 -37.24
C LYS A 90 -3.13 1.32 -36.74
N LEU A 91 -3.05 0.21 -36.00
CA LEU A 91 -1.78 -0.33 -35.53
C LEU A 91 -0.93 -0.88 -36.70
N GLU A 92 -1.55 -1.50 -37.70
CA GLU A 92 -0.88 -1.97 -38.91
C GLU A 92 -0.28 -0.79 -39.69
N MET A 93 -1.04 0.28 -39.90
CA MET A 93 -0.55 1.50 -40.56
C MET A 93 0.63 2.12 -39.79
N LEU A 94 0.53 2.25 -38.47
CA LEU A 94 1.63 2.77 -37.65
C LEU A 94 2.88 1.87 -37.69
N ALA A 95 2.71 0.55 -37.80
CA ALA A 95 3.81 -0.38 -37.95
C ALA A 95 4.48 -0.24 -39.32
N ASP A 96 3.69 -0.07 -40.38
CA ASP A 96 4.21 0.15 -41.73
C ASP A 96 4.94 1.49 -41.86
N GLU A 97 4.40 2.57 -41.29
CA GLU A 97 5.06 3.88 -41.21
C GLU A 97 6.42 3.79 -40.50
N ARG A 98 6.49 3.07 -39.37
CA ARG A 98 7.76 2.84 -38.67
C ARG A 98 8.76 2.05 -39.50
N ARG A 99 8.30 1.02 -40.22
CA ARG A 99 9.15 0.23 -41.10
C ARG A 99 9.72 1.09 -42.22
N ARG A 100 8.89 1.93 -42.85
CA ARG A 100 9.34 2.87 -43.89
C ARG A 100 10.35 3.87 -43.34
N ALA A 101 10.08 4.45 -42.16
CA ALA A 101 11.01 5.38 -41.52
C ALA A 101 12.36 4.72 -41.18
N GLN A 102 12.37 3.43 -40.81
CA GLN A 102 13.61 2.67 -40.61
C GLN A 102 14.37 2.48 -41.92
N ILE A 103 13.70 2.08 -42.99
CA ILE A 103 14.33 1.91 -44.31
C ILE A 103 14.90 3.25 -44.81
N GLU A 104 14.18 4.36 -44.62
CA GLU A 104 14.66 5.69 -44.98
C GLU A 104 15.88 6.11 -44.15
N ALA A 105 15.91 5.78 -42.86
CA ALA A 105 17.06 6.04 -42.00
C ALA A 105 18.28 5.18 -42.38
N ASP A 106 18.10 3.88 -42.61
CA ASP A 106 19.16 2.97 -43.04
C ASP A 106 19.73 3.38 -44.40
N TYR A 107 18.86 3.83 -45.32
CA TYR A 107 19.26 4.37 -46.62
C TYR A 107 20.07 5.66 -46.47
N ALA A 108 19.63 6.59 -45.60
CA ALA A 108 20.37 7.82 -45.32
C ALA A 108 21.75 7.55 -44.70
N GLU A 109 21.82 6.61 -43.75
CA GLU A 109 23.09 6.18 -43.14
C GLU A 109 24.05 5.58 -44.20
N CYS A 110 23.53 4.75 -45.11
CA CYS A 110 24.34 4.21 -46.20
C CYS A 110 24.89 5.32 -47.12
N LEU A 111 24.08 6.33 -47.45
CA LEU A 111 24.52 7.46 -48.27
C LEU A 111 25.63 8.28 -47.59
N ASP A 112 25.54 8.47 -46.28
CA ASP A 112 26.56 9.20 -45.50
C ASP A 112 27.90 8.44 -45.47
N LEU A 113 27.87 7.10 -45.51
CA LEU A 113 29.05 6.24 -45.50
C LEU A 113 29.63 5.95 -46.90
N ALA A 114 28.90 6.25 -47.98
CA ALA A 114 29.29 5.91 -49.33
C ALA A 114 30.37 6.85 -49.90
N GLU A 115 31.58 6.32 -50.09
CA GLU A 115 32.74 7.09 -50.57
C GLU A 115 32.69 7.44 -52.07
N ASN A 116 31.97 6.65 -52.88
CA ASN A 116 31.96 6.77 -54.35
C ASN A 116 30.54 6.74 -54.92
N ASP A 117 30.34 7.29 -56.11
CA ASP A 117 29.04 7.31 -56.79
C ASP A 117 28.50 5.90 -57.04
N LEU A 118 29.37 4.94 -57.35
CA LEU A 118 28.99 3.53 -57.46
C LEU A 118 28.44 2.98 -56.12
N ALA A 119 29.03 3.37 -54.98
CA ALA A 119 28.60 2.91 -53.66
C ALA A 119 27.24 3.51 -53.27
N LYS A 120 26.98 4.76 -53.66
CA LYS A 120 25.67 5.43 -53.46
C LYS A 120 24.55 4.73 -54.24
N GLU A 121 24.81 4.35 -55.49
CA GLU A 121 23.85 3.59 -56.30
C GLU A 121 23.53 2.23 -55.64
N LEU A 122 24.53 1.58 -55.04
CA LEU A 122 24.35 0.29 -54.34
C LEU A 122 23.52 0.40 -53.05
N CYS A 123 23.46 1.57 -52.39
CA CYS A 123 22.59 1.79 -51.22
C CYS A 123 21.10 1.60 -51.54
N SER A 124 20.67 1.88 -52.78
CA SER A 124 19.27 1.69 -53.21
C SER A 124 18.90 0.21 -53.43
N PHE A 125 19.89 -0.63 -53.72
CA PHE A 125 19.74 -2.07 -53.96
C PHE A 125 19.85 -2.91 -52.69
N GLN A 126 20.16 -2.30 -51.55
CA GLN A 126 20.19 -2.95 -50.26
C GLN A 126 18.75 -3.21 -49.76
N GLN A 127 17.98 -3.97 -50.53
CA GLN A 127 16.73 -4.56 -50.06
C GLN A 127 17.09 -5.69 -49.12
N THR A 128 17.15 -5.38 -47.83
CA THR A 128 16.95 -6.37 -46.74
C THR A 128 17.77 -7.65 -46.91
N SER A 129 19.09 -7.56 -47.00
CA SER A 129 19.92 -8.70 -46.62
C SER A 129 20.35 -8.43 -45.20
N ASP A 130 19.91 -9.32 -44.30
CA ASP A 130 20.21 -9.39 -42.89
C ASP A 130 21.23 -8.38 -42.37
N LEU A 131 20.77 -7.54 -41.42
CA LEU A 131 21.61 -6.83 -40.46
C LEU A 131 22.92 -7.61 -40.21
N PRO A 132 24.08 -6.92 -40.21
CA PRO A 132 25.38 -7.57 -40.17
C PRO A 132 25.38 -8.67 -39.10
N GLN A 133 25.71 -9.89 -39.53
CA GLN A 133 25.79 -11.09 -38.72
C GLN A 133 26.57 -10.82 -37.42
N GLY A 134 25.82 -10.52 -36.37
CA GLY A 134 26.41 -10.10 -35.10
C GLY A 134 25.39 -9.64 -34.07
N GLN A 135 24.09 -9.94 -34.22
CA GLN A 135 23.06 -9.85 -33.19
C GLN A 135 21.72 -10.40 -33.74
N SER A 136 21.67 -11.71 -34.01
CA SER A 136 20.40 -12.39 -34.32
C SER A 136 19.58 -12.55 -33.03
N SER A 137 19.00 -11.45 -32.55
CA SER A 137 17.93 -11.47 -31.56
C SER A 137 16.92 -10.34 -31.83
N ARG A 138 16.65 -10.04 -33.10
CA ARG A 138 15.56 -9.15 -33.51
C ARG A 138 14.53 -9.91 -34.35
N SER A 139 14.08 -11.05 -33.82
CA SER A 139 12.85 -11.72 -34.23
C SER A 139 11.60 -11.07 -33.63
N ASP A 140 11.64 -9.75 -33.42
CA ASP A 140 10.47 -8.99 -32.97
C ASP A 140 10.00 -8.14 -34.16
N GLU A 141 9.45 -8.81 -35.17
CA GLU A 141 8.26 -8.24 -35.81
C GLU A 141 7.32 -7.90 -34.64
N ALA A 142 7.28 -6.62 -34.26
CA ALA A 142 6.53 -6.17 -33.09
C ALA A 142 5.09 -6.62 -33.25
N LYS A 143 4.78 -7.77 -32.65
CA LYS A 143 3.56 -8.54 -32.94
C LYS A 143 2.41 -7.67 -32.52
N ILE A 144 1.67 -7.16 -33.50
CA ILE A 144 0.55 -6.25 -33.25
C ILE A 144 -0.35 -6.93 -32.22
N PRO A 145 -0.52 -6.31 -31.03
CA PRO A 145 -1.27 -6.96 -29.96
C PRO A 145 -2.70 -7.18 -30.45
N LYS A 146 -3.21 -8.40 -30.29
CA LYS A 146 -4.59 -8.74 -30.74
C LYS A 146 -5.67 -8.29 -29.75
N THR A 147 -5.27 -8.02 -28.51
CA THR A 147 -6.14 -7.66 -27.40
C THR A 147 -5.65 -6.36 -26.76
N LYS A 148 -6.60 -5.53 -26.32
CA LYS A 148 -6.33 -4.42 -25.41
C LYS A 148 -6.72 -4.82 -23.99
N VAL A 149 -5.97 -4.31 -23.02
CA VAL A 149 -6.34 -4.42 -21.61
C VAL A 149 -7.14 -3.18 -21.24
N ILE A 150 -8.34 -3.40 -20.71
CA ILE A 150 -9.18 -2.35 -20.12
C ILE A 150 -9.13 -2.54 -18.62
N ASP A 151 -8.76 -1.47 -17.92
CA ASP A 151 -8.78 -1.39 -16.47
C ASP A 151 -10.05 -0.66 -16.05
N ASP A 152 -11.00 -1.39 -15.46
CA ASP A 152 -12.18 -0.80 -14.84
C ASP A 152 -11.88 -0.58 -13.35
N ILE A 153 -12.30 0.56 -12.82
CA ILE A 153 -12.09 0.96 -11.43
C ILE A 153 -13.46 1.18 -10.79
N ASP A 154 -13.84 0.26 -9.92
CA ASP A 154 -15.10 0.33 -9.17
C ASP A 154 -14.82 0.76 -7.73
N VAL A 155 -15.66 1.64 -7.20
CA VAL A 155 -15.60 2.09 -5.80
C VAL A 155 -16.80 1.53 -5.06
N ILE A 156 -16.55 0.57 -4.17
CA ILE A 156 -17.58 -0.03 -3.32
C ILE A 156 -17.59 0.73 -2.00
N VAL A 157 -18.78 1.11 -1.53
CA VAL A 157 -18.97 1.82 -0.26
C VAL A 157 -19.78 0.94 0.68
N ILE A 158 -19.24 0.66 1.86
CA ILE A 158 -19.89 -0.13 2.92
C ILE A 158 -20.13 0.78 4.11
N LYS A 159 -21.31 0.72 4.71
CA LYS A 159 -21.62 1.47 5.93
C LYS A 159 -21.32 0.64 7.17
N GLU A 160 -20.67 1.25 8.14
CA GLU A 160 -20.28 0.63 9.41
C GLU A 160 -20.66 1.52 10.60
N PRO A 161 -21.03 0.93 11.75
CA PRO A 161 -21.36 1.71 12.93
C PRO A 161 -20.11 2.37 13.52
N ARG A 162 -20.22 3.64 13.93
CA ARG A 162 -19.12 4.39 14.57
C ARG A 162 -18.76 3.88 15.97
N ARG A 163 -19.66 3.11 16.57
CA ARG A 163 -19.56 2.58 17.93
C ARG A 163 -19.67 1.07 17.89
N SER A 164 -18.81 0.39 18.62
CA SER A 164 -18.82 -1.07 18.72
C SER A 164 -18.70 -1.50 20.18
N CYS A 165 -19.36 -2.60 20.54
CA CYS A 165 -19.36 -3.15 21.89
C CYS A 165 -18.91 -4.61 21.88
N THR A 166 -18.15 -4.99 22.89
CA THR A 166 -17.69 -6.36 23.14
C THR A 166 -18.09 -6.78 24.55
N LEU A 167 -18.75 -7.92 24.67
CA LEU A 167 -19.10 -8.52 25.95
C LEU A 167 -17.86 -9.19 26.57
N VAL A 168 -17.61 -8.91 27.84
CA VAL A 168 -16.57 -9.56 28.64
C VAL A 168 -17.25 -10.28 29.80
N GLU A 169 -17.50 -11.58 29.62
CA GLU A 169 -18.29 -12.39 30.54
C GLU A 169 -17.67 -12.49 31.93
N ASP A 170 -16.34 -12.62 32.01
CA ASP A 170 -15.58 -12.78 33.26
C ASP A 170 -15.80 -11.64 34.27
N TYR A 171 -16.14 -10.45 33.78
CA TYR A 171 -16.28 -9.25 34.60
C TYR A 171 -17.68 -8.64 34.54
N ARG A 172 -18.67 -9.38 34.01
CA ARG A 172 -20.06 -8.92 33.84
C ARG A 172 -20.15 -7.50 33.28
N ARG A 173 -19.38 -7.25 32.22
CA ARG A 173 -19.27 -5.92 31.61
C ARG A 173 -19.34 -6.00 30.09
N ILE A 174 -19.88 -4.95 29.50
CA ILE A 174 -19.87 -4.70 28.07
C ILE A 174 -18.99 -3.48 27.85
N ASN A 175 -17.87 -3.69 27.18
CA ASN A 175 -16.91 -2.65 26.86
C ASN A 175 -17.26 -2.11 25.48
N CYS A 176 -17.39 -0.80 25.37
CA CYS A 176 -17.84 -0.14 24.17
C CYS A 176 -16.90 1.00 23.80
N VAL A 177 -16.59 1.13 22.52
CA VAL A 177 -15.69 2.16 21.98
C VAL A 177 -16.42 3.02 20.96
N GLU A 178 -16.12 4.31 20.93
CA GLU A 178 -16.50 5.24 19.86
C GLU A 178 -15.25 5.65 19.09
N LEU A 179 -15.29 5.49 17.77
CA LEU A 179 -14.20 5.89 16.88
C LEU A 179 -14.19 7.42 16.67
N ALA A 180 -12.99 7.99 16.53
CA ALA A 180 -12.73 9.41 16.29
C ALA A 180 -12.99 9.81 14.82
N ILE A 181 -14.16 9.46 14.33
CA ILE A 181 -14.62 9.73 12.95
C ILE A 181 -15.95 10.47 13.01
N SER A 182 -16.24 11.34 12.04
CA SER A 182 -17.52 12.04 11.97
C SER A 182 -18.65 11.15 11.43
N ARG A 183 -19.91 11.57 11.61
CA ARG A 183 -21.07 10.86 11.04
C ARG A 183 -21.05 11.00 9.53
N ASP A 184 -21.38 9.91 8.83
CA ASP A 184 -21.42 9.81 7.37
C ASP A 184 -20.09 10.12 6.67
N GLU A 185 -18.97 10.11 7.41
CA GLU A 185 -17.65 10.33 6.84
C GLU A 185 -17.25 9.19 5.91
N LEU A 186 -16.67 9.54 4.77
CA LEU A 186 -16.11 8.57 3.83
C LEU A 186 -14.62 8.39 4.07
N ILE A 187 -14.22 7.21 4.53
CA ILE A 187 -12.81 6.84 4.66
C ILE A 187 -12.41 5.77 3.66
N LYS A 188 -11.10 5.66 3.42
CA LYS A 188 -10.55 4.53 2.66
C LYS A 188 -10.38 3.33 3.57
N ASN A 189 -10.60 2.13 3.04
CA ASN A 189 -10.42 0.88 3.79
C ASN A 189 -9.02 0.77 4.42
N SER A 190 -7.98 1.31 3.78
CA SER A 190 -6.61 1.32 4.33
C SER A 190 -6.46 2.10 5.64
N LYS A 191 -7.38 3.03 5.93
CA LYS A 191 -7.37 3.84 7.17
C LYS A 191 -8.33 3.30 8.23
N ARG A 192 -9.05 2.21 7.94
CA ARG A 192 -10.08 1.65 8.81
C ARG A 192 -9.51 1.17 10.15
N GLU A 193 -8.40 0.45 10.12
CA GLU A 193 -7.75 -0.10 11.31
C GLU A 193 -6.93 0.93 12.09
N SER A 194 -6.57 2.05 11.45
CA SER A 194 -5.81 3.14 12.07
C SER A 194 -6.69 4.23 12.67
N LEU A 195 -7.98 3.99 12.85
CA LEU A 195 -8.89 4.97 13.45
C LEU A 195 -8.65 5.05 14.96
N ASP A 196 -8.41 6.26 15.44
CA ASP A 196 -8.25 6.50 16.87
C ASP A 196 -9.57 6.28 17.62
N ILE A 197 -9.47 5.85 18.87
CA ILE A 197 -10.61 5.76 19.77
C ILE A 197 -10.84 7.13 20.39
N LYS A 198 -12.04 7.67 20.24
CA LYS A 198 -12.46 8.94 20.83
C LYS A 198 -12.90 8.78 22.28
N THR A 199 -13.71 7.76 22.54
CA THR A 199 -14.35 7.55 23.83
C THR A 199 -14.45 6.07 24.15
N TYR A 200 -14.21 5.71 25.40
CA TYR A 200 -14.44 4.39 25.95
C TYR A 200 -15.58 4.42 26.98
N LYS A 201 -16.51 3.48 26.89
CA LYS A 201 -17.64 3.33 27.82
C LYS A 201 -17.75 1.90 28.31
N GLN A 202 -18.02 1.74 29.59
CA GLN A 202 -18.24 0.44 30.21
C GLN A 202 -19.66 0.35 30.77
N PHE A 203 -20.43 -0.65 30.33
CA PHE A 203 -21.74 -0.98 30.88
C PHE A 203 -21.60 -2.22 31.78
N ARG A 204 -21.87 -2.09 33.08
CA ARG A 204 -21.70 -3.16 34.08
C ARG A 204 -23.06 -3.72 34.52
N TYR A 205 -23.14 -4.98 34.94
CA TYR A 205 -24.37 -5.63 35.42
C TYR A 205 -24.13 -6.76 36.42
#